data_AF-X1RV87-F1
#
_entry.id   AF-X1RV87-F1
#
_cell.length_a   1.000
_cell.length_b   1.000
_cell.length_c   1.000
_cell.angle_alpha   90.00
_cell.angle_beta   90.00
_cell.angle_gamma   90.00
#
_symmetry.space_group_name_H-M   'P 1'
#
loop_
_entity.id
_entity.type
_entity.pdbx_description
1 polymer ?
#
loop_
_entity_poly.entity_id
_entity_poly.type
_entity_poly.pdbx_seq_one_letter_code
_entity_poly.pdbx_strand_id
1 'polypeptide(L)'
;MPVRNRIRTITPPTVPSGFSFTSLITKSPKMEYVPFLDNPIENLQMFIVPAIIMGMILSGITMRMTRTMMLEVLRQDYIRTAWAKGLKERVVILRHALKNALIPVVT
;
A
#
# COMPACT_ATOMS: atom_id res chain seq x y z
N MET A 1 -12.69 43.81 -52.02
CA MET A 1 -12.11 42.48 -52.25
C MET A 1 -12.16 41.67 -50.95
N PRO A 2 -12.94 40.56 -50.87
CA PRO A 2 -13.05 39.72 -49.68
C PRO A 2 -12.30 38.38 -49.85
N VAL A 3 -11.41 38.04 -48.92
CA VAL A 3 -10.77 36.70 -48.87
C VAL A 3 -11.64 35.77 -48.04
N ARG A 4 -12.25 34.83 -48.76
CA ARG A 4 -13.16 33.77 -48.32
C ARG A 4 -12.39 32.69 -47.57
N ASN A 5 -12.31 32.80 -46.24
CA ASN A 5 -11.80 31.72 -45.40
C ASN A 5 -12.89 30.66 -45.18
N ARG A 6 -12.72 29.53 -45.87
CA ARG A 6 -13.66 28.41 -45.93
C ARG A 6 -13.36 27.43 -44.80
N ILE A 7 -13.62 27.81 -43.54
CA ILE A 7 -13.59 26.85 -42.43
C ILE A 7 -14.92 26.10 -42.47
N ARG A 8 -14.83 24.86 -42.95
CA ARG A 8 -15.91 23.88 -43.01
C ARG A 8 -16.56 23.78 -41.63
N THR A 9 -17.87 23.98 -41.58
CA THR A 9 -18.73 23.50 -40.50
C THR A 9 -18.59 21.98 -40.41
N ILE A 10 -17.69 21.50 -39.56
CA ILE A 10 -17.77 20.14 -39.04
C ILE A 10 -18.98 20.12 -38.10
N THR A 11 -20.12 19.72 -38.65
CA THR A 11 -21.23 19.21 -37.84
C THR A 11 -20.68 18.16 -36.88
N PRO A 12 -20.87 18.29 -35.55
CA PRO A 12 -20.46 17.23 -34.65
C PRO A 12 -21.26 15.97 -35.02
N PRO A 13 -20.66 14.77 -35.03
CA PRO A 13 -21.43 13.55 -35.17
C PRO A 13 -22.45 13.51 -34.04
N THR A 14 -23.73 13.41 -34.39
CA THR A 14 -24.81 13.07 -33.47
C THR A 14 -24.45 11.74 -32.82
N VAL A 15 -23.93 11.81 -31.60
CA VAL A 15 -23.69 10.64 -30.76
C VAL A 15 -25.07 10.05 -30.43
N PRO A 16 -25.33 8.77 -30.74
CA PRO A 16 -26.59 8.13 -30.39
C PRO A 16 -26.79 8.20 -28.87
N SER A 17 -27.94 8.74 -28.49
CA SER A 17 -28.40 9.12 -27.16
C SER A 17 -28.67 7.92 -26.23
N GLY A 18 -27.68 7.04 -26.07
CA GLY A 18 -27.79 5.83 -25.24
C GLY A 18 -26.54 5.45 -24.45
N PHE A 19 -25.37 5.99 -24.76
CA PHE A 19 -24.13 5.74 -24.00
C PHE A 19 -23.34 7.03 -23.79
N SER A 20 -23.77 7.81 -22.80
CA SER A 20 -23.03 8.97 -22.32
C SER A 20 -21.77 8.51 -21.59
N PHE A 21 -20.62 8.53 -22.27
CA PHE A 21 -19.29 8.38 -21.66
C PHE A 21 -19.08 9.33 -20.45
N THR A 22 -19.87 10.41 -20.37
CA THR A 22 -19.89 11.38 -19.26
C THR A 22 -20.47 10.83 -17.95
N SER A 23 -21.26 9.74 -17.97
CA SER A 23 -21.79 9.12 -16.74
C SER A 23 -20.77 8.21 -16.05
N LEU A 24 -19.84 7.62 -16.81
CA LEU A 24 -18.78 6.77 -16.27
C LEU A 24 -17.69 7.58 -15.54
N ILE A 25 -17.40 8.80 -16.01
CA ILE A 25 -16.50 9.75 -15.32
C ILE A 25 -17.17 10.48 -14.14
N THR A 26 -18.51 10.51 -14.10
CA THR A 26 -19.31 11.17 -13.03
C THR A 26 -19.48 10.32 -11.77
N LYS A 27 -19.18 9.01 -11.81
CA LYS A 27 -19.03 8.21 -10.58
C LYS A 27 -17.66 8.42 -9.92
N SER A 28 -17.13 9.65 -10.03
CA SER A 28 -16.07 10.10 -9.15
C SER A 28 -16.73 10.50 -7.83
N PRO A 29 -16.30 9.95 -6.67
CA PRO A 29 -16.77 10.47 -5.39
C PRO A 29 -16.49 11.97 -5.39
N LYS A 30 -17.51 12.77 -5.06
CA LYS A 30 -17.37 14.22 -4.93
C LYS A 30 -16.14 14.45 -4.05
N MET A 31 -15.11 15.12 -4.59
CA MET A 31 -14.02 15.66 -3.76
C MET A 31 -14.58 16.84 -2.97
N GLU A 32 -15.57 16.58 -2.14
CA GLU A 32 -16.02 17.48 -1.10
C GLU A 32 -15.07 17.20 0.04
N TYR A 33 -14.10 18.09 0.21
CA TYR A 33 -13.21 18.09 1.36
C TYR A 33 -14.10 18.39 2.56
N VAL A 34 -14.71 17.36 3.16
CA VAL A 34 -15.58 17.53 4.32
C VAL A 34 -14.67 18.05 5.43
N PRO A 35 -14.78 19.33 5.85
CA PRO A 35 -13.93 19.85 6.91
C PRO A 35 -14.12 18.97 8.14
N PHE A 36 -13.04 18.77 8.92
CA PHE A 36 -12.97 17.87 10.09
C PHE A 36 -14.10 18.05 11.14
N LEU A 37 -14.91 19.11 11.02
CA LEU A 37 -15.96 19.53 11.92
C LEU A 37 -17.34 18.92 11.60
N ASP A 38 -17.60 18.43 10.38
CA ASP A 38 -18.93 17.91 10.00
C ASP A 38 -19.06 16.39 10.22
N ASN A 39 -18.10 15.57 9.75
CA ASN A 39 -18.16 14.10 9.88
C ASN A 39 -16.75 13.47 9.98
N PRO A 40 -16.21 13.24 11.19
CA PRO A 40 -14.85 12.71 11.36
C PRO A 40 -14.66 11.28 10.84
N ILE A 41 -15.73 10.48 10.76
CA ILE A 41 -15.69 9.07 10.34
C ILE A 41 -15.51 8.91 8.82
N GLU A 42 -16.14 9.76 8.01
CA GLU A 42 -16.08 9.68 6.55
C GLU A 42 -14.69 10.10 6.03
N ASN A 43 -14.08 11.08 6.69
CA ASN A 43 -12.71 11.49 6.42
C ASN A 43 -11.68 10.38 6.73
N LEU A 44 -11.84 9.66 7.86
CA LEU A 44 -10.96 8.54 8.21
C LEU A 44 -11.03 7.39 7.20
N GLN A 45 -12.21 7.09 6.64
CA GLN A 45 -12.37 6.06 5.61
C GLN A 45 -11.61 6.39 4.32
N MET A 46 -11.54 7.68 3.98
CA MET A 46 -10.83 8.17 2.78
C MET A 46 -9.31 8.04 2.92
N PHE A 47 -8.77 8.15 4.14
CA PHE A 47 -7.35 7.93 4.43
C PHE A 47 -6.98 6.46 4.68
N ILE A 48 -7.93 5.62 5.08
CA ILE A 48 -7.64 4.22 5.44
C ILE A 48 -7.12 3.40 4.26
N VAL A 49 -7.66 3.62 3.06
CA VAL A 49 -7.25 2.92 1.84
C VAL A 49 -5.78 3.22 1.51
N PRO A 50 -5.34 4.48 1.32
CA PRO A 50 -3.93 4.77 1.05
C PRO A 50 -3.01 4.43 2.24
N ALA A 51 -3.48 4.53 3.49
CA ALA A 51 -2.71 4.15 4.66
C ALA A 51 -2.40 2.64 4.71
N ILE A 52 -3.38 1.78 4.41
CA ILE A 52 -3.19 0.32 4.36
C ILE A 52 -2.26 -0.05 3.21
N ILE A 53 -2.42 0.57 2.04
CA ILE A 53 -1.53 0.33 0.89
C ILE A 53 -0.08 0.65 1.27
N MET A 54 0.17 1.82 1.86
CA MET A 54 1.52 2.20 2.32
C MET A 54 2.04 1.27 3.42
N GLY A 55 1.19 0.92 4.39
CA GLY A 55 1.55 0.01 5.48
C GLY A 55 1.93 -1.39 4.96
N MET A 56 1.20 -1.89 3.97
CA MET A 56 1.45 -3.21 3.37
C MET A 56 2.78 -3.23 2.61
N ILE A 57 3.13 -2.16 1.90
CA ILE A 57 4.41 -2.04 1.19
C ILE A 57 5.58 -2.13 2.20
N LEU A 58 5.54 -1.34 3.26
CA LEU A 58 6.56 -1.35 4.31
C LEU A 58 6.63 -2.70 5.04
N SER A 59 5.47 -3.31 5.32
CA SER A 59 5.39 -4.64 5.93
C SER A 59 5.99 -5.73 5.04
N GLY A 60 5.77 -5.69 3.73
CA GLY A 60 6.31 -6.69 2.80
C GLY A 60 7.84 -6.66 2.72
N ILE A 61 8.43 -5.46 2.68
CA ILE A 61 9.88 -5.28 2.62
C ILE A 61 10.52 -5.74 3.94
N THR A 62 9.98 -5.31 5.08
CA THR A 62 10.46 -5.71 6.41
C THR A 62 10.30 -7.21 6.67
N MET A 63 9.22 -7.86 6.20
CA MET A 63 9.03 -9.30 6.34
C MET A 63 10.09 -10.12 5.60
N ARG A 64 10.44 -9.71 4.36
CA ARG A 64 11.51 -10.36 3.59
C ARG A 64 12.86 -10.21 4.26
N MET A 65 13.19 -9.01 4.75
CA MET A 65 14.43 -8.76 5.50
C MET A 65 14.48 -9.60 6.77
N THR A 66 13.40 -9.60 7.56
CA THR A 66 13.29 -10.41 8.79
C THR A 66 13.50 -11.89 8.50
N ARG A 67 12.97 -12.41 7.39
CA ARG A 67 13.19 -13.80 6.98
C ARG A 67 14.66 -14.10 6.72
N THR A 68 15.37 -13.22 6.01
CA THR A 68 16.81 -13.39 5.75
C THR A 68 17.60 -13.36 7.05
N MET A 69 17.37 -12.38 7.91
CA MET A 69 18.07 -12.23 9.20
C MET A 69 17.83 -13.42 10.13
N MET A 70 16.58 -13.93 10.18
CA MET A 70 16.27 -15.12 10.98
C MET A 70 17.02 -16.37 10.50
N LEU A 71 17.17 -16.55 9.18
CA LEU A 71 17.93 -17.67 8.63
C LEU A 71 19.43 -17.57 8.95
N GLU A 72 20.00 -16.37 8.91
CA GLU A 72 21.40 -16.13 9.29
C GLU A 72 21.62 -16.41 10.78
N VAL A 73 20.72 -15.93 11.63
CA VAL A 73 20.81 -16.10 13.08
C VAL A 73 20.67 -17.57 13.49
N LEU A 74 19.74 -18.33 12.91
CA LEU A 74 19.55 -19.76 13.21
C LEU A 74 20.78 -20.61 12.86
N ARG A 75 21.64 -20.14 11.95
CA ARG A 75 22.88 -20.84 11.57
C ARG A 75 24.03 -20.62 12.55
N GLN A 76 23.90 -19.67 13.48
CA GLN A 76 24.95 -19.35 14.43
C GLN A 76 25.13 -20.43 15.50
N ASP A 77 26.36 -20.60 15.97
CA ASP A 77 26.73 -21.68 16.89
C ASP A 77 26.10 -21.53 18.28
N TYR A 78 25.75 -20.30 18.69
CA TYR A 78 25.06 -20.07 19.97
C TYR A 78 23.62 -20.62 19.96
N ILE A 79 22.97 -20.70 18.80
CA ILE A 79 21.64 -21.32 18.65
C ILE A 79 21.77 -22.84 18.75
N ARG A 80 22.76 -23.42 18.07
CA ARG A 80 23.04 -24.86 18.15
C ARG A 80 23.40 -25.30 19.57
N THR A 81 24.17 -24.50 20.30
CA THR A 81 24.46 -24.79 21.71
C THR A 81 23.24 -24.62 22.62
N ALA A 82 22.34 -23.67 22.33
CA ALA A 82 21.07 -23.56 23.05
C ALA A 82 20.19 -24.82 22.86
N TRP A 83 20.16 -25.39 21.66
CA TRP A 83 19.48 -26.68 21.42
C TRP A 83 20.18 -27.85 22.11
N ALA A 84 21.51 -27.91 22.09
CA ALA A 84 22.28 -28.95 22.78
C ALA A 84 22.07 -28.92 24.30
N LYS A 85 21.75 -27.74 24.88
CA LYS A 85 21.36 -27.56 26.28
C LYS A 85 19.92 -28.01 26.59
N GLY A 86 19.15 -28.46 25.59
CA GLY A 86 17.77 -28.91 25.78
C GLY A 86 16.74 -27.78 25.96
N LEU A 87 17.05 -26.54 25.56
CA LEU A 87 16.08 -25.46 25.63
C LEU A 87 14.90 -25.72 24.67
N LYS A 88 13.68 -25.39 25.13
CA LYS A 88 12.48 -25.44 24.30
C LYS A 88 12.65 -24.58 23.05
N GLU A 89 12.30 -25.15 21.89
CA GLU A 89 12.44 -24.49 20.58
C GLU A 89 11.81 -23.09 20.53
N ARG A 90 10.60 -22.92 21.09
CA ARG A 90 9.94 -21.62 21.21
C ARG A 90 10.76 -20.58 21.98
N VAL A 91 11.49 -20.98 23.02
CA VAL A 91 12.33 -20.08 23.83
C VAL A 91 13.59 -19.70 23.06
N VAL A 92 14.18 -20.63 22.31
CA VAL A 92 15.32 -20.34 21.44
C VAL A 92 14.90 -19.37 20.33
N ILE A 93 13.76 -19.61 19.67
CA ILE A 93 13.27 -18.74 18.60
C ILE A 93 12.91 -17.34 19.14
N LEU A 94 12.05 -17.23 20.15
CA LEU A 94 11.55 -15.93 20.62
C LEU A 94 12.60 -15.10 21.37
N ARG A 95 13.43 -15.74 22.21
CA ARG A 95 14.32 -15.03 23.14
C ARG A 95 15.75 -14.90 22.62
N HIS A 96 16.23 -15.83 21.80
CA HIS A 96 17.60 -15.83 21.28
C HIS A 96 17.63 -15.42 19.81
N ALA A 97 16.91 -16.13 18.94
CA ALA A 97 16.98 -15.90 17.51
C ALA A 97 16.29 -14.59 17.09
N LEU A 98 15.03 -14.39 17.48
CA LEU A 98 14.22 -13.23 17.11
C LEU A 98 14.81 -11.93 17.66
N LYS A 99 15.22 -11.93 18.94
CA LYS A 99 15.83 -10.77 19.59
C LYS A 99 17.12 -10.33 18.87
N ASN A 100 17.92 -11.28 18.39
CA ASN A 100 19.17 -10.97 17.68
C ASN A 100 18.94 -10.65 16.19
N ALA A 101 17.93 -11.26 15.55
CA ALA A 101 17.56 -10.99 14.17
C ALA A 101 16.87 -9.62 13.98
N LEU A 102 16.26 -9.06 15.05
CA LEU A 102 15.62 -7.74 15.03
C LEU A 102 16.59 -6.57 15.16
N ILE A 103 17.83 -6.79 15.62
CA ILE A 103 18.85 -5.73 15.78
C ILE A 103 19.01 -4.89 14.49
N PRO A 104 19.25 -5.50 13.30
CA PRO A 104 19.39 -4.75 12.05
C PRO A 104 18.06 -4.25 11.45
N VAL A 105 16.90 -4.69 11.98
CA VAL A 105 15.59 -4.24 11.49
C VAL A 105 15.14 -2.94 12.18
N VAL A 106 15.67 -2.66 13.37
CA VAL A 106 15.27 -1.53 14.23
C VAL A 106 16.26 -0.35 14.18
N THR A 107 17.49 -0.56 13.67
CA THR A 107 18.50 0.49 13.48
C THR A 107 18.40 1.10 12.08
#